data_AF-A0A9E2MP05-F1
#
_entry.id   AF-A0A9E2MP05-F1
#
_cell.length_a   1.000
_cell.length_b   1.000
_cell.length_c   1.000
_cell.angle_alpha   90.00
_cell.angle_beta   90.00
_cell.angle_gamma   90.00
#
_symmetry.space_group_name_H-M   'P 1'
#
loop_
_entity.id
_entity.type
_entity.pdbx_description
1 polymer ?
#
loop_
_entity_poly.entity_id
_entity_poly.type
_entity_poly.pdbx_seq_one_letter_code
_entity_poly.pdbx_strand_id
1 'polypeptide(L)'
;MAVRQEALFRIKSTDLAKVEVPKKVSTYYGENTFSVETMQKHISKETFEAFKVWMAEGKTISLEQANEIADAMKEWGLARGATYYTHWFQPMTGLTAEKHDSFITFDGPGKVIEKFSGSKLIKGEPDASSFPS
;
A
#
# COMPACT_ATOMS: atom_id res chain seq x y z
N MET A 1 -21.18 43.89 -10.68
CA MET A 1 -19.97 43.16 -11.11
C MET A 1 -20.21 41.69 -10.84
N ALA A 2 -20.24 40.86 -11.88
CA ALA A 2 -20.67 39.46 -11.78
C ALA A 2 -19.60 38.61 -11.10
N VAL A 3 -20.00 37.70 -10.22
CA VAL A 3 -19.15 36.76 -9.43
C VAL A 3 -18.01 36.12 -10.25
N ARG A 4 -18.22 35.91 -11.55
CA ARG A 4 -17.21 35.44 -12.51
C ARG A 4 -15.97 36.33 -12.60
N GLN A 5 -16.13 37.65 -12.66
CA GLN A 5 -15.00 38.59 -12.75
C GLN A 5 -14.18 38.62 -11.46
N GLU A 6 -14.84 38.45 -10.32
CA GLU A 6 -14.18 38.37 -9.02
C GLU A 6 -13.41 37.05 -8.85
N ALA A 7 -13.97 35.92 -9.33
CA ALA A 7 -13.26 34.64 -9.37
C ALA A 7 -12.02 34.71 -10.26
N LEU A 8 -12.14 35.30 -11.46
CA LEU A 8 -11.02 35.48 -12.38
C LEU A 8 -9.93 36.40 -11.80
N PHE A 9 -10.31 37.44 -11.06
CA PHE A 9 -9.36 38.33 -10.40
C PHE A 9 -8.64 37.67 -9.22
N ARG A 10 -9.29 36.73 -8.52
CA ARG A 10 -8.71 35.98 -7.39
C ARG A 10 -7.81 34.82 -7.80
N ILE A 11 -7.91 34.34 -9.05
CA ILE A 11 -6.96 33.36 -9.60
C ILE A 11 -5.65 34.11 -9.88
N LYS A 12 -4.73 34.08 -8.91
CA LYS A 12 -3.34 34.50 -9.13
C LYS A 12 -2.74 33.64 -10.24
N SER A 13 -1.88 34.23 -11.07
CA SER A 13 -1.03 33.43 -11.96
C SER A 13 -0.16 32.51 -11.11
N THR A 14 -0.39 31.21 -11.20
CA THR A 14 0.47 30.23 -10.55
C THR A 14 1.77 30.17 -11.33
N ASP A 15 2.85 30.65 -10.73
CA ASP A 15 4.19 30.33 -11.20
C ASP A 15 4.39 28.84 -11.00
N LEU A 16 4.18 28.07 -12.08
CA LEU A 16 4.49 26.65 -12.09
C LEU A 16 6.00 26.55 -11.87
N ALA A 17 6.40 25.91 -10.75
CA ALA A 17 7.80 25.63 -10.49
C ALA A 17 8.41 24.98 -11.74
N LYS A 18 9.61 25.44 -12.14
CA LYS A 18 10.35 24.78 -13.22
C LYS A 18 10.54 23.32 -12.83
N VAL A 19 9.79 22.44 -13.48
CA VAL A 19 9.95 21.00 -13.34
C VAL A 19 11.34 20.70 -13.89
N GLU A 20 12.27 20.30 -13.03
CA GLU A 20 13.56 19.77 -13.47
C GLU A 20 13.29 18.65 -14.48
N VAL A 21 14.10 18.59 -15.53
CA VAL A 21 13.97 17.56 -16.56
C VAL A 21 13.90 16.20 -15.87
N PRO A 22 12.82 15.41 -16.07
CA PRO A 22 12.63 14.20 -15.31
C PRO A 22 13.84 13.29 -15.54
N LYS A 23 14.38 12.74 -14.43
CA LYS A 23 15.40 11.69 -14.48
C LYS A 23 14.94 10.59 -15.45
N LYS A 24 15.87 9.90 -16.09
CA LYS A 24 15.54 8.81 -17.05
C LYS A 24 14.50 7.88 -16.42
N VAL A 25 13.36 7.67 -17.07
CA VAL A 25 12.19 6.94 -16.50
C VAL A 25 12.58 5.62 -15.83
N SER A 26 13.53 4.89 -16.42
CA SER A 26 14.04 3.63 -15.88
C SER A 26 14.64 3.73 -14.46
N THR A 27 15.00 4.92 -13.97
CA THR A 27 15.62 5.09 -12.64
C THR A 27 14.60 5.14 -11.51
N TYR A 28 13.35 5.52 -11.79
CA TYR A 28 12.30 5.66 -10.76
C TYR A 28 11.07 4.79 -11.04
N TYR A 29 10.95 4.22 -12.24
CA TYR A 29 9.88 3.31 -12.58
C TYR A 29 9.82 2.13 -11.58
N GLY A 30 8.66 1.97 -10.93
CA GLY A 30 8.44 0.89 -9.97
C GLY A 30 9.23 1.01 -8.66
N GLU A 31 9.92 2.13 -8.39
CA GLU A 31 10.72 2.29 -7.17
C GLU A 31 9.88 2.19 -5.89
N ASN A 32 8.58 2.51 -6.01
CA ASN A 32 7.55 2.44 -4.97
C ASN A 32 6.70 1.17 -5.04
N THR A 33 7.19 0.11 -5.69
CA THR A 33 6.46 -1.15 -5.84
C THR A 33 7.23 -2.30 -5.19
N PHE A 34 6.58 -3.04 -4.30
CA PHE A 34 7.09 -4.32 -3.82
C PHE A 34 6.89 -5.40 -4.90
N SER A 35 7.73 -5.34 -5.94
CA SER A 35 7.68 -6.21 -7.11
C SER A 35 8.16 -7.63 -6.80
N VAL A 36 7.98 -8.57 -7.76
CA VAL A 36 8.49 -9.95 -7.65
C VAL A 36 10.02 -9.98 -7.44
N GLU A 37 10.76 -9.10 -8.14
CA GLU A 37 12.21 -8.98 -7.99
C GLU A 37 12.62 -8.45 -6.61
N THR A 38 11.83 -7.50 -6.07
CA THR A 38 12.02 -7.00 -4.71
C THR A 38 11.73 -8.12 -3.72
N MET A 39 10.57 -8.77 -3.82
CA MET A 39 10.16 -9.87 -2.95
C MET A 39 11.23 -10.96 -2.88
N GLN A 40 11.79 -11.39 -4.01
CA GLN A 40 12.85 -12.41 -4.05
C GLN A 40 14.07 -12.08 -3.17
N LYS A 41 14.35 -10.79 -2.93
CA LYS A 41 15.46 -10.34 -2.08
C LYS A 41 15.11 -10.29 -0.59
N HIS A 42 13.82 -10.30 -0.26
CA HIS A 42 13.31 -10.09 1.10
C HIS A 42 12.75 -11.36 1.76
N ILE A 43 12.48 -12.43 1.00
CA ILE A 43 11.96 -13.69 1.53
C ILE A 43 12.89 -14.86 1.22
N SER A 44 12.70 -15.96 1.94
CA SER A 44 13.39 -17.23 1.71
C SER A 44 13.11 -17.78 0.32
N LYS A 45 14.06 -18.57 -0.19
CA LYS A 45 13.93 -19.24 -1.48
C LYS A 45 12.69 -20.16 -1.50
N GLU A 46 12.41 -20.85 -0.41
CA GLU A 46 11.26 -21.75 -0.29
C GLU A 46 9.93 -20.99 -0.46
N THR A 47 9.75 -19.89 0.26
CA THR A 47 8.56 -19.05 0.16
C THR A 47 8.43 -18.41 -1.23
N PHE A 48 9.56 -18.02 -1.84
CA PHE A 48 9.56 -17.48 -3.20
C PHE A 48 9.15 -18.53 -4.25
N GLU A 49 9.63 -19.77 -4.14
CA GLU A 49 9.19 -20.86 -5.02
C GLU A 49 7.69 -21.15 -4.84
N ALA A 50 7.20 -21.20 -3.59
CA ALA A 50 5.78 -21.37 -3.32
C ALA A 50 4.93 -20.23 -3.91
N PHE A 51 5.40 -18.98 -3.80
CA PHE A 51 4.74 -17.82 -4.39
C PHE A 51 4.66 -17.91 -5.93
N LYS A 52 5.73 -18.35 -6.60
CA LYS A 52 5.71 -18.58 -8.05
C LYS A 52 4.72 -19.66 -8.47
N VAL A 53 4.67 -20.76 -7.72
CA VAL A 53 3.71 -21.84 -7.97
C VAL A 53 2.27 -21.37 -7.75
N TRP A 54 2.01 -20.58 -6.70
CA TRP A 54 0.71 -19.94 -6.49
C TRP A 54 0.33 -19.01 -7.65
N MET A 55 1.27 -18.20 -8.15
CA MET A 55 1.03 -17.28 -9.26
C MET A 55 0.71 -18.01 -10.58
N ALA A 56 1.36 -19.16 -10.84
CA ALA A 56 1.18 -19.92 -12.06
C ALA A 56 -0.05 -20.85 -12.03
N GLU A 57 -0.31 -21.49 -10.89
CA GLU A 57 -1.25 -22.61 -10.77
C GLU A 57 -2.39 -22.35 -9.78
N GLY A 58 -2.34 -21.27 -8.99
CA GLY A 58 -3.33 -20.95 -7.95
C GLY A 58 -3.23 -21.84 -6.70
N LYS A 59 -2.15 -22.63 -6.55
CA LYS A 59 -1.93 -23.47 -5.36
C LYS A 59 -1.75 -22.63 -4.10
N THR A 60 -2.42 -23.01 -3.02
CA THR A 60 -2.43 -22.25 -1.77
C THR A 60 -1.04 -22.12 -1.14
N ILE A 61 -0.71 -20.91 -0.71
CA ILE A 61 0.47 -20.61 0.11
C ILE A 61 0.18 -20.98 1.58
N SER A 62 1.16 -21.53 2.30
CA SER A 62 0.99 -21.86 3.72
C SER A 62 0.88 -20.59 4.58
N LEU A 63 0.33 -20.70 5.79
CA LEU A 63 0.24 -19.56 6.71
C LEU A 63 1.62 -19.02 7.10
N GLU A 64 2.61 -19.91 7.27
CA GLU A 64 3.99 -19.52 7.59
C GLU A 64 4.62 -18.72 6.45
N GLN A 65 4.48 -19.21 5.21
CA GLN A 65 4.93 -18.52 4.00
C GLN A 65 4.21 -17.17 3.83
N ALA A 66 2.91 -17.11 4.11
CA ALA A 66 2.14 -15.87 4.06
C ALA A 66 2.59 -14.86 5.14
N ASN A 67 2.93 -15.33 6.34
CA ASN A 67 3.48 -14.46 7.39
C ASN A 67 4.86 -13.91 6.99
N GLU A 68 5.72 -14.73 6.38
CA GLU A 68 7.02 -14.28 5.90
C GLU A 68 6.88 -13.20 4.81
N ILE A 69 5.96 -13.40 3.84
CA ILE A 69 5.66 -12.38 2.82
C ILE A 69 5.15 -11.09 3.47
N ALA A 70 4.24 -11.20 4.44
CA ALA A 70 3.69 -10.03 5.12
C ALA A 70 4.78 -9.27 5.90
N ASP A 71 5.61 -9.95 6.67
CA ASP A 71 6.70 -9.30 7.40
C ASP A 71 7.70 -8.62 6.45
N ALA A 72 8.04 -9.26 5.33
CA ALA A 72 8.87 -8.66 4.28
C ALA A 72 8.24 -7.40 3.66
N MET A 73 6.93 -7.42 3.37
CA MET A 73 6.20 -6.25 2.86
C MET A 73 6.20 -5.09 3.87
N LYS A 74 6.01 -5.40 5.16
CA LYS A 74 6.03 -4.43 6.25
C LYS A 74 7.40 -3.78 6.38
N GLU A 75 8.46 -4.58 6.47
CA GLU A 75 9.83 -4.08 6.59
C GLU A 75 10.23 -3.21 5.40
N TRP A 76 9.89 -3.65 4.19
CA TRP A 76 10.12 -2.86 2.97
C TRP A 76 9.35 -1.54 2.97
N GLY A 77 8.08 -1.55 3.42
CA GLY A 77 7.26 -0.34 3.53
C GLY A 77 7.81 0.64 4.55
N LEU A 78 8.14 0.16 5.76
CA LEU A 78 8.72 0.96 6.84
C LEU A 78 10.05 1.60 6.42
N ALA A 79 10.91 0.86 5.73
CA ALA A 79 12.19 1.37 5.20
C ALA A 79 12.00 2.54 4.22
N ARG A 80 10.81 2.70 3.66
CA ARG A 80 10.44 3.76 2.71
C ARG A 80 9.54 4.82 3.33
N GLY A 81 9.37 4.79 4.66
CA GLY A 81 8.60 5.77 5.42
C GLY A 81 7.08 5.52 5.47
N ALA A 82 6.61 4.34 5.04
CA ALA A 82 5.20 3.98 5.21
C ALA A 82 4.90 3.72 6.69
N THR A 83 3.81 4.27 7.21
CA THR A 83 3.37 4.12 8.62
C THR A 83 2.03 3.39 8.75
N TYR A 84 1.35 3.17 7.62
CA TYR A 84 0.05 2.52 7.50
C TYR A 84 0.06 1.57 6.31
N TYR A 85 -0.88 0.63 6.32
CA TYR A 85 -1.23 -0.17 5.15
C TYR A 85 -2.72 0.00 4.86
N THR A 86 -3.13 -0.31 3.63
CA THR A 86 -4.52 -0.33 3.21
C THR A 86 -4.75 -1.53 2.30
N HIS A 87 -5.94 -2.13 2.42
CA HIS A 87 -6.45 -3.04 1.39
C HIS A 87 -7.03 -2.18 0.29
N TRP A 88 -6.26 -1.94 -0.78
CA TRP A 88 -6.74 -1.17 -1.91
C TRP A 88 -7.63 -2.04 -2.80
N PHE A 89 -8.87 -1.62 -3.00
CA PHE A 89 -9.84 -2.28 -3.88
C PHE A 89 -10.75 -1.24 -4.52
N GLN A 90 -11.36 -1.58 -5.65
CA GLN A 90 -12.33 -0.73 -6.33
C GLN A 90 -13.73 -1.31 -6.12
N PRO A 91 -14.59 -0.71 -5.27
CA PRO A 91 -15.93 -1.22 -5.05
C PRO A 91 -16.82 -0.99 -6.28
N MET A 92 -17.80 -1.88 -6.47
CA MET A 92 -18.78 -1.79 -7.56
C MET A 92 -19.74 -0.59 -7.44
N THR A 93 -19.68 0.16 -6.34
CA THR A 93 -20.52 1.33 -6.06
C THR A 93 -20.08 2.61 -6.78
N GLY A 94 -18.91 2.60 -7.43
CA GLY A 94 -18.38 3.78 -8.15
C GLY A 94 -17.82 4.88 -7.25
N LEU A 95 -17.79 4.66 -5.92
CA LEU A 95 -17.19 5.56 -4.94
C LEU A 95 -15.86 4.97 -4.45
N THR A 96 -14.86 5.81 -4.18
CA THR A 96 -13.60 5.35 -3.57
C THR A 96 -13.74 5.29 -2.05
N ALA A 97 -13.62 4.10 -1.47
CA ALA A 97 -13.49 3.93 -0.02
C ALA A 97 -12.08 3.41 0.28
N GLU A 98 -11.32 4.16 1.08
CA GLU A 98 -9.98 3.78 1.52
C GLU A 98 -9.97 3.72 3.04
N LYS A 99 -9.37 2.67 3.60
CA LYS A 99 -9.16 2.54 5.04
C LYS A 99 -7.68 2.40 5.34
N HIS A 100 -7.13 3.34 6.10
CA HIS A 100 -5.75 3.25 6.58
C HIS A 100 -5.72 2.49 7.90
N ASP A 101 -5.19 1.27 7.89
CA ASP A 101 -4.91 0.48 9.08
C ASP A 101 -3.43 0.69 9.48
N SER A 102 -3.15 0.90 10.77
CA SER A 102 -1.76 1.04 11.25
C SER A 102 -1.10 -0.32 11.42
N PHE A 103 0.23 -0.37 11.29
CA PHE A 103 1.03 -1.54 11.70
C PHE A 103 1.06 -1.75 13.22
N ILE A 104 0.66 -0.74 14.01
CA ILE A 104 0.70 -0.75 15.47
C ILE A 104 -0.28 -1.77 16.07
N THR A 105 0.23 -2.61 16.96
CA THR A 105 -0.53 -3.53 17.80
C THR A 105 0.02 -3.54 19.23
N PHE A 106 -0.84 -3.81 20.22
CA PHE A 106 -0.43 -3.85 21.63
C PHE A 106 -0.01 -5.27 22.03
N ASP A 107 1.20 -5.41 22.57
CA ASP A 107 1.79 -6.66 23.07
C ASP A 107 1.85 -6.62 24.62
N GLY A 108 0.70 -6.31 25.23
CA GLY A 108 0.55 -6.14 26.68
C GLY A 108 0.51 -4.69 27.17
N PRO A 109 0.47 -4.46 28.49
CA PRO A 109 0.31 -3.13 29.07
C PRO A 109 1.48 -2.21 28.69
N GLY A 110 1.18 -1.15 27.93
CA GLY A 110 2.16 -0.11 27.56
C GLY A 110 3.20 -0.52 26.51
N LYS A 111 3.15 -1.74 25.97
CA LYS A 111 4.08 -2.22 24.93
C LYS A 111 3.41 -2.21 23.57
N VAL A 112 4.00 -1.46 22.64
CA VAL A 112 3.55 -1.36 21.25
C VAL A 112 4.55 -2.08 20.36
N ILE A 113 4.05 -2.87 19.42
CA ILE A 113 4.83 -3.53 18.38
C ILE A 113 4.22 -3.27 17.00
N GLU A 114 5.06 -3.26 15.97
CA GLU A 114 4.63 -3.17 14.58
C GLU A 114 4.47 -4.58 13.99
N LYS A 115 3.24 -4.96 13.66
CA LYS A 115 2.90 -6.30 13.19
C LYS A 115 2.05 -6.25 11.93
N PHE A 116 2.46 -7.03 10.94
CA PHE A 116 1.69 -7.29 9.73
C PHE A 116 1.75 -8.78 9.44
N SER A 117 0.64 -9.49 9.65
CA SER A 117 0.58 -10.95 9.51
C SER A 117 0.00 -11.38 8.17
N GLY A 118 0.28 -12.62 7.77
CA GLY A 118 -0.28 -13.24 6.56
C GLY A 118 -1.81 -13.25 6.54
N SER A 119 -2.47 -13.29 7.70
CA SER A 119 -3.93 -13.13 7.81
C SER A 119 -4.45 -11.76 7.37
N LYS A 120 -3.57 -10.75 7.28
CA LYS A 120 -3.88 -9.44 6.71
C LYS A 120 -3.61 -9.38 5.20
N LEU A 121 -3.09 -10.43 4.56
CA LEU A 121 -2.95 -10.46 3.10
C LEU A 121 -4.28 -10.74 2.40
N ILE A 122 -5.19 -11.45 3.07
CA ILE A 122 -6.52 -11.76 2.56
C ILE A 122 -7.54 -11.03 3.42
N LYS A 123 -8.25 -10.08 2.82
CA LYS A 123 -9.42 -9.43 3.42
C LYS A 123 -10.50 -9.40 2.34
N GLY A 124 -11.66 -9.98 2.64
CA GLY A 124 -12.85 -9.77 1.80
C GLY A 124 -13.21 -8.28 1.78
N GLU A 125 -14.08 -7.88 0.84
CA GLU A 125 -14.61 -6.51 0.79
C GLU A 125 -14.98 -6.06 2.22
N PRO A 126 -14.32 -5.03 2.76
CA PRO A 126 -14.74 -4.44 4.00
C PRO A 126 -16.13 -3.86 3.74
N ASP A 127 -17.17 -4.54 4.24
CA ASP A 127 -18.50 -3.97 4.28
C ASP A 127 -18.42 -2.74 5.20
N ALA A 128 -18.30 -1.58 4.57
CA ALA A 128 -18.21 -0.28 5.22
C ALA A 128 -19.50 0.08 6.00
N SER A 129 -20.49 -0.81 6.05
CA SER A 129 -21.68 -0.71 6.91
C SER A 129 -21.38 -0.72 8.42
N SER A 130 -20.20 -1.18 8.82
CA SER A 130 -19.82 -1.34 10.24
C SER A 130 -19.23 -0.09 10.90
N PHE A 131 -19.19 1.06 10.21
CA PHE A 131 -18.87 2.33 10.88
C PHE A 131 -20.03 2.73 11.80
N PRO A 132 -19.78 3.05 13.09
CA PRO A 132 -20.81 3.64 13.94
C PRO A 132 -21.20 5.01 13.35
N SER A 133 -22.51 5.22 13.18
CA SER A 133 -23.11 6.51 12.81
C SER A 133 -22.94 7.56 13.90
#